data_AF-A0A1G7IKI8-F1
#
_entry.id   AF-A0A1G7IKI8-F1
#
_cell.length_a   1.000
_cell.length_b   1.000
_cell.length_c   1.000
_cell.angle_alpha   90.00
_cell.angle_beta   90.00
_cell.angle_gamma   90.00
#
_symmetry.space_group_name_H-M   'P 1'
#
loop_
_entity.id
_entity.type
_entity.pdbx_description
1 polymer ?
#
loop_
_entity_poly.entity_id
_entity_poly.type
_entity_poly.pdbx_seq_one_letter_code
_entity_poly.pdbx_strand_id
1 'polypeptide(L)'
;MRLSLAVNGQHKVRASLTAAGWLGAHVSLSNGIESESNDRVWLNAVDTSAEPNTTHSTWGGFPLVPGDKVEIAILADGDSDAPTEVSTTTDNPNNLFSIPAQARQLLDSVKTCDMALQEILDRAKGVEPDDEFKKLALAVGSILVELDRQLISPTLRRHPDLLQIAEDMNVR
;
A
#
# COMPACT_ATOMS: atom_id res chain seq x y z
N MET A 1 10.04 -7.32 16.06
CA MET A 1 9.08 -8.45 15.99
C MET A 1 9.68 -9.59 15.19
N ARG A 2 9.44 -10.84 15.57
CA ARG A 2 9.95 -12.03 14.86
C ARG A 2 8.89 -13.12 14.78
N LEU A 3 8.81 -13.77 13.61
CA LEU A 3 7.95 -14.92 13.36
C LEU A 3 8.79 -16.07 12.82
N SER A 4 8.52 -17.29 13.27
CA SER A 4 8.96 -18.51 12.59
C SER A 4 7.79 -19.25 11.98
N LEU A 5 8.02 -19.82 10.80
CA LEU A 5 7.09 -20.67 10.08
C LEU A 5 7.63 -22.10 10.01
N ALA A 6 6.80 -23.07 10.37
CA ALA A 6 7.05 -24.49 10.16
C ALA A 6 5.86 -25.15 9.45
N VAL A 7 6.15 -26.22 8.71
CA VAL A 7 5.13 -27.08 8.09
C VAL A 7 5.39 -28.51 8.54
N ASN A 8 4.39 -29.14 9.16
CA ASN A 8 4.49 -30.49 9.73
C ASN A 8 5.68 -30.64 10.70
N GLY A 9 5.90 -29.66 11.58
CA GLY A 9 7.04 -29.63 12.50
C GLY A 9 8.40 -29.33 11.87
N GLN A 10 8.49 -29.20 10.54
CA GLN A 10 9.72 -28.82 9.86
C GLN A 10 9.82 -27.31 9.70
N HIS A 11 10.82 -26.72 10.34
CA HIS A 11 11.11 -25.29 10.20
C HIS A 11 11.39 -24.93 8.74
N LYS A 12 10.70 -23.89 8.24
CA LYS A 12 10.87 -23.36 6.89
C LYS A 12 11.65 -22.05 6.89
N VAL A 13 11.25 -21.08 7.71
CA VAL A 13 11.88 -19.74 7.71
C VAL A 13 11.59 -18.95 8.99
N ARG A 14 12.48 -18.01 9.32
CA ARG A 14 12.32 -16.97 10.34
C ARG A 14 12.34 -15.60 9.68
N ALA A 15 11.25 -14.85 9.84
CA ALA A 15 11.17 -13.46 9.41
C ALA A 15 11.33 -12.53 10.62
N SER A 16 11.92 -11.36 10.38
CA SER A 16 11.98 -10.29 11.37
C SER A 16 11.58 -8.95 10.74
N LEU A 17 11.00 -8.09 11.58
CA LEU A 17 10.83 -6.67 11.30
C LEU A 17 11.25 -5.89 12.54
N THR A 18 12.29 -5.06 12.40
CA THR A 18 12.83 -4.20 13.46
C THR A 18 12.35 -2.76 13.35
N ALA A 19 12.01 -2.32 12.14
CA ALA A 19 11.45 -1.01 11.86
C ALA A 19 9.95 -0.91 12.24
N ALA A 20 9.41 0.31 12.16
CA ALA A 20 7.97 0.54 12.29
C ALA A 20 7.23 -0.15 11.12
N GLY A 21 6.11 -0.80 11.42
CA GLY A 21 5.30 -1.48 10.42
C GLY A 21 4.68 -2.79 10.92
N TRP A 22 4.42 -3.72 10.00
CA TRP A 22 3.71 -4.96 10.27
C TRP A 22 4.48 -6.19 9.81
N LEU A 23 4.46 -7.24 10.63
CA LEU A 23 4.99 -8.56 10.30
C LEU A 23 3.84 -9.56 10.36
N GLY A 24 3.65 -10.32 9.29
CA GLY A 24 2.51 -11.20 9.09
C GLY A 24 2.88 -12.56 8.51
N ALA A 25 1.88 -13.44 8.53
CA ALA A 25 1.92 -14.74 7.88
C ALA A 25 0.68 -14.85 6.99
N HIS A 26 0.87 -15.34 5.77
CA HIS A 26 -0.20 -15.50 4.79
C HIS A 26 -0.28 -16.95 4.36
N VAL A 27 -1.50 -17.47 4.33
CA VAL A 27 -1.84 -18.76 3.75
C VAL A 27 -2.80 -18.49 2.60
N SER A 28 -2.45 -18.94 1.40
CA SER A 28 -3.31 -18.88 0.22
C SER A 28 -3.72 -20.29 -0.14
N LEU A 29 -5.01 -20.55 -0.19
CA LEU A 29 -5.61 -21.81 -0.64
C LEU A 29 -6.56 -21.49 -1.79
N SER A 30 -6.53 -22.34 -2.82
CA SER A 30 -7.32 -22.19 -4.03
C SER A 30 -8.23 -23.40 -4.20
N ASN A 31 -9.48 -23.13 -4.56
CA ASN A 31 -10.45 -24.17 -4.92
C ASN A 31 -11.04 -23.78 -6.28
N GLY A 32 -10.30 -24.07 -7.36
CA GLY A 32 -10.59 -23.60 -8.72
C GLY A 32 -10.49 -24.70 -9.78
N ILE A 33 -10.91 -24.37 -11.01
CA ILE A 33 -11.03 -25.26 -12.18
C ILE A 33 -9.65 -25.51 -12.86
N GLU A 34 -8.63 -24.72 -12.53
CA GLU A 34 -7.27 -24.90 -13.04
C GLU A 34 -6.60 -26.13 -12.40
N SER A 35 -5.90 -26.91 -13.21
CA SER A 35 -5.37 -28.24 -12.86
C SER A 35 -4.24 -28.25 -11.83
N GLU A 36 -3.78 -27.09 -11.36
CA GLU A 36 -2.70 -26.96 -10.38
C GLU A 36 -3.16 -26.11 -9.20
N SER A 37 -3.33 -26.73 -8.03
CA SER A 37 -3.56 -26.03 -6.78
C SER A 37 -2.34 -25.16 -6.47
N ASN A 38 -2.55 -23.86 -6.31
CA ASN A 38 -1.47 -22.93 -6.00
C ASN A 38 -1.38 -22.63 -4.49
N ASP A 39 -1.63 -23.65 -3.70
CA ASP A 39 -1.76 -23.57 -2.26
C ASP A 39 -0.37 -23.36 -1.65
N ARG A 40 -0.23 -22.30 -0.85
CA ARG A 40 1.09 -21.85 -0.38
C ARG A 40 1.00 -21.07 0.93
N VAL A 41 2.11 -21.08 1.67
CA VAL A 41 2.30 -20.28 2.88
C VAL A 41 3.60 -19.47 2.81
N TRP A 42 3.56 -18.25 3.34
CA TRP A 42 4.73 -17.38 3.43
C TRP A 42 4.60 -16.42 4.61
N LEU A 43 5.73 -15.83 5.00
CA LEU A 43 5.76 -14.69 5.91
C LEU A 43 6.03 -13.42 5.10
N ASN A 44 5.49 -12.30 5.56
CA ASN A 44 5.72 -11.00 4.94
C ASN A 44 5.93 -9.91 6.00
N ALA A 45 6.68 -8.88 5.64
CA ALA A 45 6.79 -7.66 6.41
C ALA A 45 6.51 -6.46 5.52
N VAL A 46 5.90 -5.44 6.12
CA VAL A 46 5.74 -4.11 5.53
C VAL A 46 6.40 -3.13 6.49
N ASP A 47 7.54 -2.58 6.08
CA ASP A 47 8.25 -1.51 6.77
C ASP A 47 7.68 -0.16 6.30
N THR A 48 7.19 0.65 7.25
CA THR A 48 6.63 1.99 7.03
C THR A 48 7.49 3.10 7.63
N SER A 49 8.73 2.80 8.02
CA SER A 49 9.62 3.79 8.64
C SER A 49 10.04 4.94 7.71
N ALA A 50 9.82 4.77 6.39
CA ALA A 50 10.20 5.71 5.35
C ALA A 50 8.99 6.25 4.55
N GLU A 51 7.85 6.47 5.20
CA GLU A 51 6.66 7.06 4.57
C GLU A 51 7.00 8.27 3.67
N PRO A 52 6.37 8.40 2.47
CA PRO A 52 5.25 7.60 1.95
C PRO A 52 5.68 6.27 1.31
N ASN A 53 6.97 5.92 1.38
CA ASN A 53 7.47 4.69 0.82
C ASN A 53 7.47 3.55 1.83
N THR A 54 7.10 2.36 1.36
CA THR A 54 7.12 1.14 2.15
C THR A 54 8.02 0.11 1.51
N THR A 55 8.69 -0.67 2.36
CA THR A 55 9.46 -1.83 1.93
C THR A 55 8.68 -3.08 2.25
N HIS A 56 8.38 -3.87 1.23
CA HIS A 56 7.71 -5.16 1.34
C HIS A 56 8.76 -6.25 1.27
N SER A 57 8.89 -7.04 2.34
CA SER A 57 9.79 -8.20 2.38
C SER A 57 8.96 -9.47 2.48
N THR A 58 9.28 -10.46 1.66
CA THR A 58 8.59 -11.75 1.63
C THR A 58 9.60 -12.88 1.90
N TRP A 59 9.22 -13.80 2.78
CA TRP A 59 9.94 -15.03 3.05
C TRP A 59 9.07 -16.22 2.67
N GLY A 60 9.47 -16.95 1.62
CA GLY A 60 8.84 -18.21 1.26
C GLY A 60 8.01 -18.16 -0.03
N GLY A 61 6.77 -18.68 0.07
CA GLY A 61 6.01 -19.23 -1.05
C GLY A 61 6.06 -20.77 -1.04
N PHE A 62 6.08 -21.35 0.17
CA PHE A 62 6.23 -22.80 0.33
C PHE A 62 4.92 -23.49 -0.07
N PRO A 63 4.95 -24.50 -0.96
CA PRO A 63 3.75 -25.19 -1.38
C PRO A 63 3.13 -25.94 -0.21
N LEU A 64 1.80 -26.02 -0.22
CA LEU A 64 1.01 -26.82 0.71
C LEU A 64 0.26 -27.91 -0.05
N VAL A 65 0.10 -29.05 0.60
CA VAL A 65 -0.79 -30.12 0.13
C VAL A 65 -1.85 -30.45 1.18
N PRO A 66 -2.99 -31.04 0.78
CA PRO A 66 -4.01 -31.45 1.73
C PRO A 66 -3.46 -32.32 2.86
N GLY A 67 -3.73 -31.92 4.10
CA GLY A 67 -3.23 -32.60 5.30
C GLY A 67 -2.02 -31.94 5.95
N ASP A 68 -1.37 -30.99 5.29
CA ASP A 68 -0.29 -30.20 5.89
C ASP A 68 -0.78 -29.35 7.06
N LYS A 69 0.07 -29.23 8.07
CA LYS A 69 -0.11 -28.35 9.24
C LYS A 69 0.85 -27.19 9.17
N VAL A 70 0.32 -25.98 9.19
CA VAL A 70 1.08 -24.74 9.25
C VAL A 70 1.19 -24.29 10.71
N GLU A 71 2.40 -24.08 11.17
CA GLU A 71 2.70 -23.64 12.54
C GLU A 71 3.44 -22.30 12.48
N ILE A 72 2.92 -21.30 13.18
CA ILE A 72 3.52 -19.97 13.29
C ILE A 72 3.80 -19.68 14.76
N ALA A 73 5.03 -19.29 15.07
CA ALA A 73 5.43 -18.89 16.41
C ALA A 73 5.98 -17.47 16.43
N ILE A 74 5.57 -16.69 17.43
CA ILE A 74 6.16 -15.39 17.75
C ILE A 74 7.42 -15.64 18.57
N LEU A 75 8.54 -15.08 18.12
CA LEU A 75 9.84 -15.27 18.76
C LEU A 75 10.28 -13.99 19.49
N ALA A 76 11.12 -14.18 20.52
CA ALA A 76 11.92 -13.09 21.08
C ALA A 76 12.91 -12.54 20.03
N ASP A 77 13.54 -11.40 20.30
CA ASP A 77 14.52 -10.78 19.39
C ASP A 77 15.76 -11.68 19.12
N GLY A 78 16.39 -11.52 17.96
CA GLY A 78 17.54 -12.31 17.50
C GLY A 78 17.56 -12.54 15.98
N ASP A 79 18.37 -13.49 15.51
CA ASP A 79 18.70 -13.64 14.07
C ASP A 79 17.51 -14.13 13.21
N SER A 80 17.35 -13.55 12.03
CA SER A 80 16.36 -13.99 11.04
C SER A 80 17.02 -14.40 9.73
N ASP A 81 16.29 -15.17 8.94
CA ASP A 81 16.70 -15.49 7.57
C ASP A 81 16.56 -14.24 6.69
N ALA A 82 17.32 -14.19 5.59
CA ALA A 82 17.14 -13.14 4.59
C ALA A 82 15.82 -13.34 3.82
N PRO A 83 15.10 -12.26 3.46
CA PRO A 83 13.89 -12.36 2.64
C PRO A 83 14.22 -12.93 1.26
N THR A 84 13.28 -13.71 0.73
CA THR A 84 13.33 -14.26 -0.63
C THR A 84 13.10 -13.18 -1.68
N GLU A 85 12.23 -12.22 -1.36
CA GLU A 85 11.91 -11.08 -2.21
C GLU A 85 11.85 -9.82 -1.35
N VAL A 86 12.42 -8.73 -1.88
CA VAL A 86 12.29 -7.40 -1.32
C VAL A 86 11.84 -6.49 -2.46
N SER A 87 10.75 -5.76 -2.24
CA SER A 87 10.30 -4.72 -3.16
C SER A 87 10.05 -3.44 -2.38
N THR A 88 10.36 -2.31 -3.00
CA THR A 88 10.04 -1.00 -2.45
C THR A 88 8.96 -0.35 -3.29
N THR A 89 8.11 0.46 -2.66
CA THR A 89 7.11 1.23 -3.41
C THR A 89 7.72 2.22 -4.38
N THR A 90 8.97 2.63 -4.18
CA THR A 90 9.78 3.43 -5.12
C THR A 90 10.09 2.71 -6.43
N ASP A 91 10.22 1.38 -6.39
CA ASP A 91 10.50 0.55 -7.56
C ASP A 91 9.24 0.24 -8.39
N ASN A 92 8.06 0.69 -7.93
CA ASN A 92 6.80 0.39 -8.60
C ASN A 92 6.79 1.04 -10.01
N PRO A 93 6.58 0.26 -11.09
CA PRO A 93 6.59 0.77 -12.45
C PRO A 93 5.48 1.79 -12.73
N ASN A 94 4.45 1.84 -11.87
CA ASN A 94 3.36 2.81 -11.98
C ASN A 94 3.68 4.16 -11.32
N ASN A 95 4.87 4.34 -10.73
CA ASN A 95 5.30 5.63 -10.20
C ASN A 95 5.51 6.64 -11.32
N LEU A 96 5.03 7.87 -11.11
CA LEU A 96 4.98 8.89 -12.16
C LEU A 96 6.16 9.86 -12.09
N PHE A 97 6.51 10.39 -13.26
CA PHE A 97 7.50 11.45 -13.51
C PHE A 97 8.91 11.15 -13.01
N SER A 98 9.89 10.99 -13.91
CA SER A 98 11.30 10.98 -13.50
C SER A 98 11.86 12.36 -13.17
N ILE A 99 11.24 13.43 -13.69
CA ILE A 99 11.72 14.81 -13.60
C ILE A 99 10.97 15.55 -12.48
N PRO A 100 11.66 16.02 -11.42
CA PRO A 100 11.02 16.69 -10.27
C PRO A 100 10.20 17.93 -10.64
N ALA A 101 10.63 18.71 -11.65
CA ALA A 101 9.90 19.89 -12.10
C ALA A 101 8.51 19.54 -12.68
N GLN A 102 8.40 18.41 -13.39
CA GLN A 102 7.12 17.94 -13.93
C GLN A 102 6.21 17.40 -12.82
N ALA A 103 6.78 16.71 -11.82
CA ALA A 103 6.05 16.28 -10.63
C ALA A 103 5.45 17.48 -9.86
N ARG A 104 6.22 18.55 -9.66
CA ARG A 104 5.72 19.80 -9.04
C ARG A 104 4.57 20.42 -9.85
N GLN A 105 4.75 20.53 -11.16
CA GLN A 105 3.72 21.08 -12.04
C GLN A 105 2.40 20.26 -12.00
N LEU A 106 2.48 18.93 -11.90
CA LEU A 106 1.31 18.09 -11.72
C LEU A 106 0.59 18.42 -10.40
N LEU A 107 1.32 18.46 -9.29
CA LEU A 107 0.74 18.73 -7.96
C LEU A 107 0.07 20.12 -7.94
N ASP A 108 0.69 21.14 -8.55
CA ASP A 108 0.10 22.48 -8.69
C ASP A 108 -1.21 22.45 -9.51
N SER A 109 -1.25 21.66 -10.57
CA SER A 109 -2.44 21.49 -11.41
C SER A 109 -3.56 20.77 -10.68
N VAL A 110 -3.23 19.74 -9.90
CA VAL A 110 -4.20 18.99 -9.08
C VAL A 110 -4.79 19.89 -8.00
N LYS A 111 -3.99 20.70 -7.30
CA LYS A 111 -4.50 21.68 -6.32
C LYS A 111 -5.43 22.69 -6.96
N THR A 112 -5.08 23.20 -8.14
CA THR A 112 -5.95 24.14 -8.86
C THR A 112 -7.31 23.50 -9.19
N CYS A 113 -7.31 22.21 -9.56
CA CYS A 113 -8.54 21.45 -9.79
C CYS A 113 -9.34 21.26 -8.50
N ASP A 114 -8.72 20.83 -7.40
CA ASP A 114 -9.37 20.68 -6.09
C ASP A 114 -10.01 21.98 -5.62
N MET A 115 -9.27 23.10 -5.65
CA MET A 115 -9.80 24.42 -5.29
C MET A 115 -11.05 24.78 -6.11
N ALA A 116 -11.02 24.55 -7.43
CA ALA A 116 -12.16 24.82 -8.29
C ALA A 116 -13.38 23.93 -7.97
N LEU A 117 -13.15 22.66 -7.62
CA LEU A 117 -14.22 21.74 -7.19
C LEU A 117 -14.80 22.13 -5.83
N GLN A 118 -13.96 22.55 -4.88
CA GLN A 118 -14.40 23.04 -3.57
C GLN A 118 -15.22 24.33 -3.71
N GLU A 119 -14.81 25.27 -4.57
CA GLU A 119 -15.60 26.48 -4.84
C GLU A 119 -17.01 26.17 -5.37
N ILE A 120 -17.16 25.10 -6.17
CA ILE A 120 -18.47 24.64 -6.65
C ILE A 120 -19.30 24.12 -5.47
N LEU A 121 -18.71 23.31 -4.58
CA LEU A 121 -19.40 22.82 -3.38
C LEU A 121 -19.82 23.95 -2.46
N ASP A 122 -18.93 24.92 -2.21
CA ASP A 122 -19.23 26.06 -1.34
C ASP A 122 -20.37 26.91 -1.87
N ARG A 123 -20.47 27.09 -3.19
CA ARG A 123 -21.58 27.82 -3.82
C ARG A 123 -22.90 27.04 -3.78
N ALA A 124 -22.85 25.72 -3.93
CA ALA A 124 -24.04 24.87 -3.86
C ALA A 124 -24.58 24.75 -2.43
N LYS A 125 -23.71 24.90 -1.42
CA LYS A 125 -24.06 24.74 -0.01
C LYS A 125 -25.10 25.77 0.44
N GLY A 126 -26.26 25.28 0.85
CA GLY A 126 -27.38 26.13 1.31
C GLY A 126 -28.15 26.81 0.18
N VAL A 127 -27.81 26.52 -1.09
CA VAL A 127 -28.58 26.93 -2.28
C VAL A 127 -29.32 25.74 -2.86
N GLU A 128 -28.61 24.61 -3.04
CA GLU A 128 -29.20 23.39 -3.58
C GLU A 128 -29.97 22.59 -2.50
N PRO A 129 -30.98 21.81 -2.89
CA PRO A 129 -31.61 20.83 -2.01
C PRO A 129 -30.56 19.88 -1.41
N ASP A 130 -30.77 19.49 -0.14
CA ASP A 130 -29.82 18.66 0.60
C ASP A 130 -29.44 17.34 -0.10
N ASP A 131 -30.36 16.72 -0.84
CA ASP A 131 -30.11 15.48 -1.55
C ASP A 131 -29.27 15.70 -2.82
N GLU A 132 -29.44 16.82 -3.51
CA GLU A 132 -28.62 17.21 -4.66
C GLU A 132 -27.21 17.64 -4.22
N PHE A 133 -27.10 18.44 -3.16
CA PHE A 133 -25.81 18.80 -2.57
C PHE A 133 -25.01 17.57 -2.15
N LYS A 134 -25.65 16.56 -1.51
CA LYS A 134 -24.99 15.30 -1.15
C LYS A 134 -24.47 14.54 -2.37
N LYS A 135 -25.25 14.44 -3.45
CA LYS A 135 -24.82 13.78 -4.70
C LYS A 135 -23.62 14.49 -5.29
N LEU A 136 -23.64 15.83 -5.31
CA LEU A 136 -22.53 16.66 -5.79
C LEU A 136 -21.26 16.46 -4.94
N ALA A 137 -21.39 16.51 -3.61
CA ALA A 137 -20.27 16.27 -2.69
C ALA A 137 -19.64 14.88 -2.87
N LEU A 138 -20.46 13.84 -3.05
CA LEU A 138 -19.98 12.48 -3.34
C LEU A 138 -19.25 12.39 -4.68
N ALA A 139 -19.77 13.06 -5.72
CA ALA A 139 -19.13 13.09 -7.04
C ALA A 139 -17.77 13.79 -6.99
N VAL A 140 -17.68 14.94 -6.33
CA VAL A 140 -16.42 15.66 -6.12
C VAL A 140 -15.44 14.80 -5.32
N GLY A 141 -15.87 14.21 -4.20
CA GLY A 141 -15.02 13.32 -3.41
C GLY A 141 -14.50 12.13 -4.20
N SER A 142 -15.31 11.55 -5.09
CA SER A 142 -14.89 10.43 -5.95
C SER A 142 -13.80 10.84 -6.94
N ILE A 143 -13.87 12.05 -7.50
CA ILE A 143 -12.83 12.61 -8.37
C ILE A 143 -11.52 12.78 -7.59
N LEU A 144 -11.58 13.36 -6.39
CA LEU A 144 -10.40 13.60 -5.55
C LEU A 144 -9.70 12.29 -5.16
N VAL A 145 -10.47 11.25 -4.82
CA VAL A 145 -9.91 9.91 -4.56
C VAL A 145 -9.18 9.35 -5.78
N GLU A 146 -9.72 9.52 -6.98
CA GLU A 146 -9.06 9.03 -8.18
C GLU A 146 -7.81 9.85 -8.55
N LEU A 147 -7.83 11.17 -8.31
CA LEU A 147 -6.63 12.01 -8.43
C LEU A 147 -5.54 11.57 -7.44
N ASP A 148 -5.90 11.26 -6.19
CA ASP A 148 -4.91 10.78 -5.21
C ASP A 148 -4.30 9.45 -5.65
N ARG A 149 -5.16 8.50 -6.02
CA ARG A 149 -4.75 7.15 -6.41
C ARG A 149 -3.88 7.13 -7.67
N GLN A 150 -4.26 7.89 -8.70
CA GLN A 150 -3.65 7.79 -10.02
C GLN A 150 -2.52 8.80 -10.25
N LEU A 151 -2.56 9.96 -9.58
CA LEU A 151 -1.63 11.05 -9.87
C LEU A 151 -0.77 11.41 -8.65
N ILE A 152 -1.38 11.72 -7.50
CA ILE A 152 -0.64 12.24 -6.34
C ILE A 152 0.21 11.15 -5.71
N SER A 153 -0.39 10.05 -5.25
CA SER A 153 0.31 8.97 -4.55
C SER A 153 1.44 8.35 -5.38
N PRO A 154 1.28 8.03 -6.68
CA PRO A 154 2.39 7.54 -7.51
C PRO A 154 3.50 8.57 -7.74
N THR A 155 3.18 9.87 -7.74
CA THR A 155 4.17 10.94 -7.87
C THR A 155 4.97 11.12 -6.58
N LEU A 156 4.28 11.16 -5.43
CA LEU A 156 4.91 11.32 -4.11
C LEU A 156 5.77 10.13 -3.69
N ARG A 157 5.40 8.91 -4.09
CA ARG A 157 6.27 7.74 -3.90
C ARG A 157 7.64 7.92 -4.56
N ARG A 158 7.68 8.52 -5.75
CA ARG A 158 8.95 8.77 -6.47
C ARG A 158 9.69 10.01 -5.99
N HIS A 159 8.97 11.03 -5.54
CA HIS A 159 9.51 12.30 -5.05
C HIS A 159 9.00 12.58 -3.63
N PRO A 160 9.47 11.83 -2.62
CA PRO A 160 9.00 11.98 -1.25
C PRO A 160 9.35 13.36 -0.65
N ASP A 161 10.33 14.07 -1.21
CA ASP A 161 10.66 15.45 -0.88
C ASP A 161 9.53 16.45 -1.19
N LEU A 162 8.57 16.07 -2.04
CA LEU A 162 7.40 16.87 -2.37
C LEU A 162 6.23 16.64 -1.41
N LEU A 163 6.35 15.72 -0.44
CA LEU A 163 5.26 15.43 0.51
C LEU A 163 4.83 16.67 1.28
N GLN A 164 5.79 17.44 1.81
CA GLN A 164 5.50 18.68 2.53
C GLN A 164 4.76 19.68 1.64
N ILE A 165 5.10 19.74 0.35
CA ILE A 165 4.42 20.61 -0.61
C ILE A 165 2.98 20.13 -0.80
N ALA A 166 2.74 18.83 -0.96
CA ALA A 166 1.40 18.29 -1.09
C ALA A 166 0.54 18.48 0.19
N GLU A 167 1.15 18.37 1.38
CA GLU A 167 0.50 18.64 2.67
C GLU A 167 0.13 20.11 2.83
N ASP A 168 1.06 21.03 2.53
CA ASP A 168 0.81 22.49 2.52
C ASP A 168 -0.26 22.91 1.49
N MET A 169 -0.57 22.01 0.54
CA MET A 169 -1.58 22.21 -0.48
C MET A 169 -2.99 21.72 -0.08
N ASN A 170 -3.17 21.14 1.13
CA ASN A 170 -4.42 20.49 1.58
C ASN A 170 -4.91 19.37 0.65
N VAL A 171 -4.00 18.73 -0.08
CA VAL A 171 -4.35 17.66 -1.03
C VAL A 171 -4.51 16.30 -0.31
N ARG A 172 -4.32 16.26 1.02
CA ARG A 172 -4.59 15.15 1.92
C ARG A 172 -5.11 15.63 3.26
#